data_AF-A0A7Y2BKI7-F1
#
_entry.id   AF-A0A7Y2BKI7-F1
#
_cell.length_a   1.000
_cell.length_b   1.000
_cell.length_c   1.000
_cell.angle_alpha   90.00
_cell.angle_beta   90.00
_cell.angle_gamma   90.00
#
_symmetry.space_group_name_H-M   'P 1'
#
loop_
_entity.id
_entity.type
_entity.pdbx_description
1 polymer ?
#
loop_
_entity_poly.entity_id
_entity_poly.type
_entity_poly.pdbx_seq_one_letter_code
_entity_poly.pdbx_strand_id
1 'polypeptide(L)'
;MTRRRRPKSPLFAEEDPQLGLFERDDAVAADSTRDMHGELEAIRSRLPTNLRLGTSSWTFPGWAGLVYRKRYANQRAFLRDSLGEYAQHPLMRT
;
A
#
# COMPACT_ATOMS: atom_id res chain seq x y z
N MET A 1 17.16 -27.67 12.30
CA MET A 1 16.06 -26.70 12.14
C MET A 1 16.59 -25.50 11.37
N THR A 2 16.31 -25.42 10.06
CA THR A 2 16.80 -24.32 9.21
C THR A 2 15.91 -23.10 9.41
N ARG A 3 16.46 -22.02 10.00
CA ARG A 3 15.72 -20.77 10.22
C ARG A 3 15.40 -20.16 8.85
N ARG A 4 14.12 -20.19 8.43
CA ARG A 4 13.67 -19.47 7.22
C ARG A 4 14.04 -18.00 7.41
N ARG A 5 14.82 -17.46 6.48
CA ARG A 5 15.23 -16.05 6.46
C ARG A 5 13.99 -15.20 6.22
N ARG A 6 13.82 -14.10 6.98
CA ARG A 6 12.68 -13.20 6.81
C ARG A 6 12.74 -12.52 5.43
N PRO A 7 11.61 -12.36 4.74
CA PRO A 7 11.56 -11.59 3.51
C PRO A 7 11.88 -10.11 3.81
N LYS A 8 12.56 -9.45 2.86
CA LYS A 8 12.78 -7.99 2.93
C LYS A 8 11.47 -7.28 2.66
N SER A 9 11.27 -6.13 3.29
CA SER A 9 10.04 -5.36 3.09
C SER A 9 9.88 -4.96 1.61
N PRO A 10 8.67 -5.01 1.05
CA PRO A 10 8.41 -4.46 -0.28
C PRO A 10 8.50 -2.92 -0.29
N LEU A 11 8.26 -2.30 0.88
CA LEU A 11 8.23 -0.84 1.03
C LEU A 11 9.60 -0.23 1.36
N PHE A 12 10.43 -0.97 2.08
CA PHE A 12 11.74 -0.54 2.60
C PHE A 12 12.87 -1.47 2.13
N ALA A 13 14.13 -1.09 2.37
CA ALA A 13 15.28 -1.99 2.16
C ALA A 13 15.60 -2.87 3.40
N GLU A 14 14.82 -2.73 4.47
CA GLU A 14 15.03 -3.37 5.77
C GLU A 14 14.20 -4.66 5.93
N GLU A 15 14.53 -5.48 6.94
CA GLU A 15 13.72 -6.65 7.30
C GLU A 15 12.34 -6.21 7.76
N ASP A 16 11.29 -6.86 7.24
CA ASP A 16 9.93 -6.54 7.66
C ASP A 16 9.67 -7.14 9.05
N PRO A 17 9.40 -6.31 10.09
CA PRO A 17 9.00 -6.85 11.38
C PRO A 17 7.62 -7.51 11.32
N GLN A 18 6.85 -7.21 10.28
CA GLN A 18 5.49 -7.69 10.10
C GLN A 18 5.47 -9.06 9.39
N LEU A 19 4.73 -10.00 9.97
CA LEU A 19 4.47 -11.29 9.32
C LEU A 19 3.44 -11.08 8.20
N GLY A 20 3.73 -11.59 7.01
CA GLY A 20 2.75 -11.65 5.93
C GLY A 20 1.55 -12.50 6.36
N LEU A 21 0.35 -11.92 6.26
CA LEU A 21 -0.90 -12.62 6.61
C LEU A 21 -1.20 -13.78 5.63
N PHE A 22 -0.64 -13.71 4.42
CA PHE A 22 -0.71 -14.72 3.38
C PHE A 22 0.66 -14.84 2.70
N GLU A 23 1.06 -16.03 2.25
CA GLU A 23 2.22 -16.20 1.35
C GLU A 23 1.87 -15.49 0.03
N ARG A 24 2.37 -14.26 -0.15
CA ARG A 24 2.24 -13.49 -1.40
C ARG A 24 3.60 -13.39 -2.06
N ASP A 25 3.62 -13.56 -3.37
CA ASP A 25 4.80 -13.34 -4.20
C ASP A 25 4.81 -11.87 -4.65
N ASP A 26 5.55 -11.04 -3.90
CA ASP A 26 5.52 -9.57 -4.00
C ASP A 26 5.98 -9.05 -5.38
N ALA A 27 6.68 -9.86 -6.17
CA ALA A 27 7.13 -9.53 -7.52
C ALA A 27 5.97 -9.39 -8.52
N VAL A 28 4.86 -10.11 -8.33
CA VAL A 28 3.70 -10.08 -9.24
C VAL A 28 2.78 -8.89 -8.95
N ALA A 29 2.86 -8.30 -7.75
CA ALA A 29 1.94 -7.25 -7.32
C ALA A 29 2.25 -5.87 -7.93
N ALA A 30 3.49 -5.58 -8.33
CA ALA A 30 3.89 -4.23 -8.74
C ALA A 30 3.43 -3.83 -10.15
N ASP A 31 3.42 -4.77 -11.11
CA ASP A 31 3.10 -4.51 -12.53
C ASP A 31 1.60 -4.29 -12.77
N SER A 32 0.75 -4.99 -12.01
CA SER A 32 -0.73 -4.93 -12.09
C SER A 32 -1.34 -3.60 -11.58
N THR A 33 -0.54 -2.69 -11.05
CA THR A 33 -1.04 -1.49 -10.34
C THR A 33 -1.44 -0.32 -11.23
N ARG A 34 -0.89 -0.24 -12.46
CA ARG A 34 -1.22 0.85 -13.39
C ARG A 34 -2.65 0.73 -13.94
N ASP A 35 -3.07 -0.48 -14.27
CA ASP A 35 -4.42 -0.79 -14.77
C ASP A 35 -5.50 -0.43 -13.73
N MET A 36 -5.24 -0.80 -12.47
CA MET A 36 -6.14 -0.56 -11.35
C MET A 36 -6.50 0.92 -11.11
N HIS A 37 -5.63 1.89 -11.45
CA HIS A 37 -5.95 3.31 -11.21
C HIS A 37 -7.15 3.78 -12.05
N GLY A 38 -7.21 3.38 -13.32
CA GLY A 38 -8.31 3.73 -14.21
C GLY A 38 -9.64 3.14 -13.73
N GLU A 39 -9.61 1.88 -13.30
CA GLU A 39 -10.78 1.21 -12.72
C GLU A 39 -11.27 1.89 -11.44
N LEU A 40 -10.36 2.30 -10.56
CA LEU A 40 -10.70 3.01 -9.32
C LEU A 40 -11.36 4.36 -9.59
N GLU A 41 -10.91 5.10 -10.60
CA GLU A 41 -11.57 6.36 -11.01
C GLU A 41 -12.96 6.10 -11.63
N ALA A 42 -13.13 5.03 -12.41
CA ALA A 42 -14.43 4.62 -12.94
C ALA A 42 -15.42 4.19 -11.83
N ILE A 43 -14.92 3.59 -10.75
CA ILE A 43 -15.72 3.30 -9.55
C ILE A 43 -16.07 4.62 -8.86
N ARG A 44 -15.09 5.49 -8.62
CA ARG A 44 -15.28 6.79 -7.96
C ARG A 44 -16.39 7.61 -8.63
N SER A 45 -16.45 7.63 -9.96
CA SER A 45 -17.46 8.40 -10.70
C SER A 45 -18.89 7.90 -10.50
N ARG A 46 -19.07 6.66 -10.01
CA ARG A 46 -20.37 6.05 -9.73
C ARG A 46 -20.79 6.20 -8.26
N LEU A 47 -19.89 6.63 -7.38
CA LEU A 47 -20.16 6.76 -5.95
C LEU A 47 -20.82 8.11 -5.61
N PRO A 48 -21.76 8.16 -4.65
CA PRO A 48 -22.33 9.42 -4.17
C PRO A 48 -21.28 10.41 -3.65
N THR A 49 -21.49 11.71 -3.87
CA THR A 49 -20.55 12.77 -3.46
C THR A 49 -20.39 12.88 -1.94
N ASN A 50 -21.41 12.48 -1.18
CA ASN A 50 -21.41 12.49 0.28
C ASN A 50 -20.80 11.23 0.92
N LEU A 51 -20.46 10.19 0.13
CA LEU A 51 -19.83 8.98 0.66
C LEU A 51 -18.34 9.23 0.95
N ARG A 52 -17.94 9.08 2.22
CA ARG A 52 -16.56 9.21 2.69
C ARG A 52 -16.04 7.83 3.09
N LEU A 53 -14.99 7.37 2.40
CA LEU A 53 -14.28 6.14 2.72
C LEU A 53 -12.90 6.50 3.28
N GLY A 54 -12.44 5.67 4.21
CA GLY A 54 -11.14 5.78 4.86
C GLY A 54 -10.83 4.52 5.64
N THR A 55 -9.65 4.46 6.23
CA THR A 55 -9.18 3.36 7.08
C THR A 55 -8.88 3.88 8.48
N SER A 56 -8.92 3.01 9.48
CA SER A 56 -8.61 3.39 10.89
C SER A 56 -7.14 3.73 11.13
N SER A 57 -6.27 3.45 10.16
CA SER A 57 -4.85 3.82 10.15
C SER A 57 -4.37 3.98 8.72
N TRP A 58 -3.31 4.76 8.50
CA TRP A 58 -2.61 4.85 7.22
C TRP A 58 -1.22 4.18 7.28
N THR A 59 -0.65 3.90 8.46
CA THR A 59 0.76 3.52 8.58
C THR A 59 1.05 2.04 8.37
N PHE A 60 0.23 1.31 7.60
CA PHE A 60 0.37 -0.14 7.41
C PHE A 60 1.26 -0.48 6.20
N PRO A 61 2.49 -1.00 6.39
CA PRO A 61 3.43 -1.25 5.29
C PRO A 61 2.96 -2.34 4.32
N GLY A 62 2.12 -3.27 4.78
CA GLY A 62 1.55 -4.35 3.97
C GLY A 62 0.63 -3.89 2.83
N TRP A 63 0.38 -2.58 2.69
CA TRP A 63 -0.30 -1.99 1.53
C TRP A 63 0.65 -1.56 0.41
N ALA A 64 1.92 -1.95 0.47
CA ALA A 64 2.86 -1.87 -0.65
C ALA A 64 2.24 -2.45 -1.93
N GLY A 65 2.30 -1.71 -3.02
CA GLY A 65 1.69 -2.09 -4.31
C GLY A 65 0.16 -1.97 -4.36
N LEU A 66 -0.53 -1.70 -3.25
CA LEU A 66 -1.98 -1.50 -3.25
C LEU A 66 -2.30 -0.01 -3.12
N VAL A 67 -1.92 0.57 -1.97
CA VAL A 67 -2.09 2.00 -1.67
C VAL A 67 -0.78 2.74 -1.94
N TYR A 68 0.34 2.14 -1.56
CA TYR A 68 1.67 2.74 -1.67
C TYR A 68 2.41 2.22 -2.89
N ARG A 69 2.66 3.12 -3.85
CA ARG A 69 3.42 2.82 -5.08
C ARG A 69 4.88 3.23 -4.93
N LYS A 70 5.16 4.21 -4.08
CA LYS A 70 6.53 4.66 -3.79
C LYS A 70 7.26 3.66 -2.92
N ARG A 71 8.55 3.49 -3.20
CA ARG A 71 9.49 2.91 -2.23
C ARG A 71 10.00 4.02 -1.32
N TYR A 72 10.12 3.72 -0.05
CA TYR A 72 10.61 4.65 0.96
C TYR A 72 11.99 4.22 1.44
N ALA A 73 12.87 5.20 1.72
CA ALA A 73 14.24 4.91 2.15
C ALA A 73 14.29 4.13 3.47
N ASN A 74 13.38 4.43 4.41
CA ASN A 74 13.26 3.78 5.71
C ASN A 74 11.87 4.06 6.31
N GLN A 75 11.57 3.45 7.45
CA GLN A 75 10.29 3.60 8.15
C GLN A 75 9.97 5.04 8.54
N ARG A 76 10.97 5.85 8.95
CA ARG A 76 10.74 7.25 9.30
C ARG A 76 10.31 8.08 8.09
N ALA A 77 10.94 7.85 6.93
CA ALA A 77 10.55 8.52 5.70
C ALA A 77 9.12 8.15 5.30
N PHE A 78 8.73 6.88 5.43
CA PHE A 78 7.34 6.46 5.21
C PHE A 78 6.35 7.17 6.13
N LEU A 79 6.62 7.20 7.44
CA LEU A 79 5.74 7.91 8.39
C LEU A 79 5.68 9.43 8.12
N ARG A 80 6.65 10.02 7.44
CA ARG A 80 6.58 11.43 7.08
C ARG A 80 5.78 11.66 5.80
N ASP A 81 6.00 10.80 4.81
CA ASP A 81 5.63 11.10 3.42
C ASP A 81 4.39 10.32 2.94
N SER A 82 4.05 9.20 3.58
CA SER A 82 3.02 8.28 3.05
C SER A 82 1.59 8.73 3.28
N LEU A 83 1.32 9.60 4.25
CA LEU A 83 0.00 10.22 4.39
C LEU A 83 -0.38 11.01 3.13
N GLY A 84 0.59 11.69 2.50
CA GLY A 84 0.36 12.41 1.25
C GLY A 84 0.03 11.48 0.08
N GLU A 85 0.68 10.31 0.00
CA GLU A 85 0.35 9.29 -1.00
C GLU A 85 -1.00 8.62 -0.71
N TYR A 86 -1.30 8.33 0.56
CA TYR A 86 -2.58 7.78 1.01
C TYR A 86 -3.75 8.68 0.61
N ALA A 87 -3.63 10.00 0.81
CA ALA A 87 -4.66 10.98 0.47
C ALA A 87 -4.89 11.12 -1.05
N GLN A 88 -3.97 10.64 -1.89
CA GLN A 88 -4.12 10.61 -3.34
C GLN A 88 -4.91 9.39 -3.84
N HIS A 89 -5.26 8.44 -2.97
CA HIS A 89 -6.00 7.25 -3.37
C HIS A 89 -7.42 7.63 -3.85
N PRO A 90 -7.84 7.28 -5.09
CA PRO A 90 -9.08 7.78 -5.72
C PRO A 90 -10.36 7.60 -4.89
N LEU A 91 -10.41 6.51 -4.10
CA LEU A 91 -11.57 6.17 -3.27
C LEU A 91 -11.50 6.73 -1.84
N MET A 92 -10.33 7.13 -1.33
CA MET A 92 -10.16 7.57 0.06
C MET A 92 -10.33 9.10 0.17
N ARG A 93 -11.57 9.57 0.00
CA ARG A 93 -11.89 11.02 -0.06
C ARG A 93 -12.24 11.62 1.31
N THR A 94 -11.56 11.18 2.38
CA THR A 94 -11.91 11.60 3.76
C THR A 94 -11.64 13.08 3.98
#